data_AF-A0AAW8Q0X6-F1
#
_entry.id   AF-A0AAW8Q0X6-F1
#
_cell.length_a   1.000
_cell.length_b   1.000
_cell.length_c   1.000
_cell.angle_alpha   90.00
_cell.angle_beta   90.00
_cell.angle_gamma   90.00
#
_symmetry.space_group_name_H-M   'P 1'
#
loop_
_entity.id
_entity.type
_entity.pdbx_description
1 polymer ?
#
loop_
_entity_poly.entity_id
_entity_poly.type
_entity_poly.pdbx_seq_one_letter_code
_entity_poly.pdbx_strand_id
1 'polypeptide(L)'
;MTSNKATSPIFTLTSLKDTHFLTNGVTDAIERSFPHLKESGLPYQMEGDELYPLTVEEENLIAEDVAVIPLKDGSVLELQLGYTVMSDTKKYHFLMQEFDTMEVEEDDTNLSPEEVNKLCYPPCRALAEKVNGVVYWSEKPTDKYSHNGKEIHVYCYGVMVPFDALTKRHKTVSEWKAELEGFIL
;
A
#
# COMPACT_ATOMS: atom_id res chain seq x y z
N MET A 1 2.70 -36.22 9.43
CA MET A 1 2.17 -35.04 8.73
C MET A 1 2.97 -33.83 9.16
N THR A 2 3.98 -33.44 8.39
CA THR A 2 4.76 -32.22 8.65
C THR A 2 4.18 -31.10 7.80
N SER A 3 3.45 -30.20 8.46
CA SER A 3 2.99 -28.95 7.86
C SER A 3 4.21 -28.05 7.65
N ASN A 4 4.69 -27.97 6.41
CA ASN A 4 5.58 -26.90 5.98
C ASN A 4 4.75 -25.61 5.95
N LYS A 5 4.67 -24.91 7.09
CA LYS A 5 4.37 -23.48 7.06
C LYS A 5 5.57 -22.80 6.42
N ALA A 6 5.52 -22.64 5.09
CA ALA A 6 6.33 -21.66 4.41
C ALA A 6 5.99 -20.30 5.03
N THR A 7 6.81 -19.88 5.99
CA THR A 7 6.78 -18.49 6.48
C THR A 7 7.50 -17.71 5.42
N SER A 8 6.72 -17.11 4.53
CA SER A 8 7.24 -16.23 3.52
C SER A 8 8.04 -15.11 4.19
N PRO A 9 9.21 -14.74 3.65
CA PRO A 9 10.03 -13.71 4.26
C PRO A 9 9.27 -12.38 4.25
N ILE A 10 8.96 -11.88 5.45
CA ILE A 10 8.49 -10.51 5.64
C ILE A 10 9.71 -9.61 5.45
N PHE A 11 9.80 -8.96 4.29
CA PHE A 11 10.77 -7.89 4.07
C PHE A 11 10.14 -6.57 4.48
N THR A 12 10.71 -5.90 5.48
CA THR A 12 10.38 -4.50 5.80
C THR A 12 11.30 -3.61 4.97
N LEU A 13 10.73 -2.73 4.15
CA LEU A 13 11.46 -2.00 3.09
C LEU A 13 12.35 -0.85 3.59
N THR A 14 12.55 -0.69 4.90
CA THR A 14 13.52 0.27 5.46
C THR A 14 14.98 0.03 5.03
N SER A 15 15.27 -1.05 4.27
CA SER A 15 16.62 -1.39 3.77
C SER A 15 16.82 -1.28 2.24
N LEU A 16 15.81 -0.89 1.46
CA LEU A 16 15.89 -0.90 -0.01
C LEU A 16 16.46 0.39 -0.63
N LYS A 17 17.68 0.74 -0.23
CA LYS A 17 18.37 1.96 -0.70
C LYS A 17 18.60 2.04 -2.22
N ASP A 18 18.37 0.94 -2.96
CA ASP A 18 18.68 0.81 -4.40
C ASP A 18 17.48 0.30 -5.24
N THR A 19 16.25 0.33 -4.72
CA THR A 19 15.08 -0.21 -5.43
C THR A 19 14.37 0.87 -6.23
N HIS A 20 14.24 0.63 -7.53
CA HIS A 20 13.43 1.44 -8.43
C HIS A 20 11.99 0.93 -8.43
N PHE A 21 11.07 1.71 -7.87
CA PHE A 21 9.64 1.39 -7.86
C PHE A 21 8.94 2.11 -8.99
N LEU A 22 8.26 1.37 -9.88
CA LEU A 22 7.33 1.94 -10.84
C LEU A 22 5.91 1.82 -10.31
N THR A 23 5.10 2.88 -10.39
CA THR A 23 3.69 2.85 -10.00
C THR A 23 2.74 3.10 -11.18
N ASN A 24 1.65 2.33 -11.22
CA ASN A 24 0.48 2.50 -12.08
C ASN A 24 -0.71 2.53 -11.16
N GLY A 25 -1.71 3.33 -11.49
CA GLY A 25 -3.01 3.09 -10.91
C GLY A 25 -4.11 3.94 -11.50
N VAL A 26 -5.28 3.66 -10.99
CA VAL A 26 -6.57 3.98 -11.62
C VAL A 26 -7.34 5.05 -10.86
N THR A 27 -6.67 5.79 -9.97
CA THR A 27 -7.28 6.78 -9.08
C THR A 27 -6.71 8.16 -9.33
N ASP A 28 -7.55 9.20 -9.22
CA ASP A 28 -7.12 10.61 -9.24
C ASP A 28 -6.10 10.93 -8.12
N ALA A 29 -6.03 10.09 -7.09
CA ALA A 29 -5.04 10.21 -6.01
C ALA A 29 -3.60 10.04 -6.51
N ILE A 30 -3.37 9.21 -7.55
CA ILE A 30 -2.06 9.09 -8.19
C ILE A 30 -1.62 10.39 -8.87
N GLU A 31 -2.56 11.18 -9.41
CA GLU A 31 -2.24 12.48 -9.99
C GLU A 31 -1.61 13.42 -8.97
N ARG A 32 -2.07 13.35 -7.73
CA ARG A 32 -1.54 14.13 -6.62
C ARG A 32 -0.21 13.60 -6.10
N SER A 33 0.03 12.28 -6.19
CA SER A 33 1.29 11.64 -5.81
C SER A 33 2.42 11.85 -6.85
N PHE A 34 2.12 12.18 -8.11
CA PHE A 34 3.10 12.26 -9.20
C PHE A 34 4.24 13.30 -9.03
N PRO A 35 4.00 14.52 -8.54
CA PRO A 35 5.09 15.45 -8.24
C PRO A 35 6.11 14.85 -7.27
N HIS A 36 5.64 14.05 -6.30
CA HIS A 36 6.45 13.43 -5.26
C HIS A 36 7.25 12.23 -5.79
N LEU A 37 6.67 11.42 -6.68
CA LEU A 37 7.39 10.36 -7.39
C LEU A 37 8.52 10.93 -8.28
N LYS A 38 8.27 12.08 -8.92
CA LYS A 38 9.28 12.79 -9.72
C LYS A 38 10.44 13.32 -8.88
N GLU A 39 10.18 13.83 -7.68
CA GLU A 39 11.22 14.33 -6.77
C GLU A 39 12.07 13.20 -6.15
N SER A 40 11.47 12.04 -5.90
CA SER A 40 12.19 10.86 -5.39
C SER A 40 13.10 10.18 -6.44
N GLY A 41 13.05 10.61 -7.70
CA GLY A 41 13.80 10.01 -8.80
C GLY A 41 13.37 8.57 -9.11
N LEU A 42 12.22 8.16 -8.57
CA LEU A 42 11.63 6.88 -8.86
C LEU A 42 10.94 6.97 -10.23
N PRO A 43 11.22 6.05 -11.15
CA PRO A 43 10.52 6.03 -12.41
C PRO A 43 9.05 5.68 -12.13
N TYR A 44 8.08 6.27 -12.82
CA TYR A 44 6.65 5.99 -12.62
C TYR A 44 5.94 6.04 -13.98
N GLN A 45 4.77 5.43 -14.07
CA GLN A 45 4.00 5.38 -15.30
C GLN A 45 2.72 6.21 -15.18
N MET A 46 2.44 6.98 -16.23
CA MET A 46 1.17 7.66 -16.43
C MET A 46 0.29 6.87 -17.40
N GLU A 47 -1.02 7.13 -17.39
CA GLU A 47 -1.93 6.61 -18.40
C GLU A 47 -1.40 6.96 -19.82
N GLY A 48 -1.15 5.94 -20.64
CA GLY A 48 -0.66 6.08 -22.02
C GLY A 48 0.86 5.97 -22.24
N ASP A 49 1.68 5.79 -21.20
CA ASP A 49 3.15 5.68 -21.31
C ASP A 49 3.64 4.27 -20.91
N GLU A 50 3.64 3.28 -21.80
CA GLU A 50 3.83 1.86 -21.44
C GLU A 50 5.28 1.48 -21.06
N LEU A 51 5.72 1.82 -19.84
CA LEU A 51 7.01 1.38 -19.30
C LEU A 51 6.95 -0.04 -18.70
N TYR A 52 5.79 -0.47 -18.17
CA TYR A 52 5.55 -1.84 -17.72
C TYR A 52 4.03 -2.20 -17.74
N PRO A 53 3.50 -2.71 -18.87
CA PRO A 53 2.07 -2.95 -19.02
C PRO A 53 1.57 -4.07 -18.09
N LEU A 54 0.39 -3.89 -17.50
CA LEU A 54 -0.33 -4.95 -16.79
C LEU A 54 -0.94 -5.94 -17.80
N THR A 55 -1.10 -7.20 -17.41
CA THR A 55 -1.93 -8.13 -18.19
C THR A 55 -3.40 -7.90 -17.88
N VAL A 56 -4.32 -8.36 -18.74
CA VAL A 56 -5.76 -8.27 -18.51
C VAL A 56 -6.16 -8.89 -17.16
N GLU A 57 -5.51 -9.99 -16.75
CA GLU A 57 -5.75 -10.62 -15.46
C GLU A 57 -5.29 -9.76 -14.28
N GLU A 58 -4.18 -9.02 -14.43
CA GLU A 58 -3.67 -8.09 -13.43
C GLU A 58 -4.56 -6.83 -13.33
N GLU A 59 -5.03 -6.31 -14.46
CA GLU A 59 -5.96 -5.17 -14.53
C GLU A 59 -7.31 -5.48 -13.88
N ASN A 60 -7.82 -6.71 -14.02
CA ASN A 60 -9.08 -7.11 -13.37
C ASN A 60 -9.01 -7.12 -11.84
N LEU A 61 -7.82 -7.00 -11.26
CA LEU A 61 -7.58 -7.05 -9.81
C LEU A 61 -7.34 -5.66 -9.20
N ILE A 62 -7.34 -4.60 -10.00
CA ILE A 62 -7.22 -3.21 -9.54
C ILE A 62 -8.54 -2.46 -9.75
N ALA A 63 -8.85 -1.53 -8.85
CA ALA A 63 -10.00 -0.64 -8.98
C ALA A 63 -9.81 0.64 -8.16
N GLU A 64 -10.51 1.70 -8.55
CA GLU A 64 -10.81 2.83 -7.68
C GLU A 64 -11.81 2.41 -6.61
N ASP A 65 -11.30 1.71 -5.60
CA ASP A 65 -12.07 1.20 -4.47
C ASP A 65 -11.14 1.05 -3.25
N VAL A 66 -11.75 0.91 -2.08
CA VAL A 66 -11.09 0.70 -0.79
C VAL A 66 -11.56 -0.62 -0.19
N ALA A 67 -10.63 -1.42 0.32
CA ALA A 67 -10.93 -2.55 1.20
C ALA A 67 -10.85 -2.10 2.66
N VAL A 68 -11.90 -2.38 3.43
CA VAL A 68 -11.98 -2.04 4.87
C VAL A 68 -11.80 -3.29 5.71
N ILE A 69 -10.65 -3.40 6.36
CA ILE A 69 -10.27 -4.61 7.10
C ILE A 69 -10.43 -4.34 8.61
N PRO A 70 -11.32 -5.06 9.33
CA PRO A 70 -11.52 -4.84 10.74
C PRO A 70 -10.33 -5.32 11.59
N LEU A 71 -9.97 -4.51 12.58
CA LEU A 71 -8.93 -4.78 13.58
C LEU A 71 -9.57 -5.26 14.89
N LYS A 72 -8.84 -6.07 15.68
CA LYS A 72 -9.32 -6.63 16.96
C LYS A 72 -9.73 -5.60 18.01
N ASP A 73 -9.21 -4.37 17.94
CA ASP A 73 -9.54 -3.29 18.85
C ASP A 73 -10.81 -2.50 18.43
N GLY A 74 -11.43 -2.88 17.32
CA GLY A 74 -12.62 -2.23 16.76
C GLY A 74 -12.32 -1.12 15.77
N SER A 75 -11.04 -0.77 15.56
CA SER A 75 -10.63 0.13 14.46
C SER A 75 -10.57 -0.62 13.12
N VAL A 76 -10.24 0.09 12.04
CA VAL A 76 -10.16 -0.46 10.68
C VAL A 76 -8.85 -0.09 10.01
N LEU A 77 -8.39 -0.96 9.12
CA LEU A 77 -7.32 -0.70 8.16
C LEU A 77 -7.97 -0.50 6.78
N GLU A 78 -7.81 0.68 6.20
CA GLU A 78 -8.41 1.05 4.92
C GLU A 78 -7.34 1.05 3.83
N LEU A 79 -7.45 0.13 2.87
CA LEU A 79 -6.43 -0.02 1.82
C LEU A 79 -7.04 0.24 0.45
N GLN A 80 -6.47 1.20 -0.26
CA GLN A 80 -6.79 1.51 -1.65
C GLN A 80 -6.34 0.36 -2.56
N LEU A 81 -7.21 -0.03 -3.49
CA LEU A 81 -7.01 -1.15 -4.41
C LEU A 81 -6.53 -0.72 -5.79
N GLY A 82 -6.23 0.57 -5.97
CA GLY A 82 -5.94 1.15 -7.28
C GLY A 82 -4.49 1.05 -7.74
N TYR A 83 -3.56 0.66 -6.85
CA TYR A 83 -2.13 0.87 -7.08
C TYR A 83 -1.43 -0.44 -7.43
N THR A 84 -0.44 -0.34 -8.32
CA THR A 84 0.49 -1.42 -8.58
C THR A 84 1.91 -0.89 -8.48
N VAL A 85 2.83 -1.77 -8.11
CA VAL A 85 4.24 -1.45 -7.97
C VAL A 85 5.08 -2.48 -8.71
N MET A 86 6.07 -2.06 -9.50
CA MET A 86 7.13 -2.95 -9.96
C MET A 86 8.36 -2.82 -9.05
N SER A 87 8.86 -3.92 -8.52
CA SER A 87 10.07 -4.00 -7.71
C SER A 87 10.87 -5.24 -8.08
N ASP A 88 12.19 -5.11 -8.28
CA ASP A 88 13.09 -6.21 -8.66
C ASP A 88 12.54 -7.06 -9.83
N THR A 89 12.04 -6.40 -10.88
CA THR A 89 11.42 -7.02 -12.08
C THR A 89 10.15 -7.83 -11.82
N LYS A 90 9.55 -7.70 -10.63
CA LYS A 90 8.27 -8.33 -10.26
C LYS A 90 7.20 -7.27 -10.09
N LYS A 91 5.99 -7.60 -10.54
CA LYS A 91 4.81 -6.74 -10.37
C LYS A 91 4.04 -7.13 -9.12
N TYR A 92 3.55 -6.13 -8.43
CA TYR A 92 2.78 -6.25 -7.21
C TYR A 92 1.51 -5.43 -7.32
N HIS A 93 0.40 -5.97 -6.81
CA HIS A 93 -0.74 -5.14 -6.41
C HIS A 93 -0.39 -4.49 -5.08
N PHE A 94 -0.43 -3.17 -5.01
CA PHE A 94 -0.08 -2.42 -3.81
C PHE A 94 -1.35 -1.96 -3.10
N LEU A 95 -1.65 -2.63 -1.99
CA LEU A 95 -2.71 -2.24 -1.07
C LEU A 95 -2.21 -1.07 -0.24
N MET A 96 -2.54 0.15 -0.64
CA MET A 96 -1.94 1.37 -0.11
C MET A 96 -2.89 2.11 0.81
N GLN A 97 -2.37 2.65 1.91
CA GLN A 97 -3.02 3.72 2.66
C GLN A 97 -2.05 4.90 2.75
N GLU A 98 -2.60 6.09 2.58
CA GLU A 98 -1.93 7.35 2.83
C GLU A 98 -2.69 8.03 3.97
N PHE A 99 -1.95 8.61 4.92
CA PHE A 99 -2.53 9.58 5.84
C PHE A 99 -1.60 10.79 5.89
N ASP A 100 -2.22 11.95 6.05
CA ASP A 100 -1.49 13.17 6.36
C ASP A 100 -1.79 13.64 7.79
N THR A 101 -0.90 14.45 8.34
CA THR A 101 -1.03 14.88 9.74
C THR A 101 -2.10 15.93 9.96
N MET A 102 -2.75 16.41 8.90
CA MET A 102 -3.89 17.31 9.02
C MET A 102 -5.11 16.53 9.54
N GLU A 103 -5.33 15.31 9.02
CA GLU A 103 -6.42 14.43 9.45
C GLU A 103 -6.32 14.05 10.94
N VAL A 104 -5.09 13.93 11.47
CA VAL A 104 -4.85 13.60 12.89
C VAL A 104 -5.16 14.78 13.83
N GLU A 105 -4.98 16.02 13.38
CA GLU A 105 -5.30 17.22 14.19
C GLU A 105 -6.82 17.46 14.31
N GLU A 106 -7.62 16.94 13.38
CA GLU A 106 -9.09 17.08 13.41
C GLU A 106 -9.76 16.07 14.36
N ASP A 107 -9.11 14.92 14.62
CA ASP A 107 -9.70 13.78 15.34
C ASP A 107 -9.48 13.75 16.87
N ASP A 108 -9.04 14.86 17.48
CA ASP A 108 -8.84 15.01 18.95
C ASP A 108 -8.00 13.87 19.57
N THR A 109 -7.02 13.36 18.81
CA THR A 109 -6.10 12.33 19.30
C THR A 109 -4.87 12.97 19.94
N ASN A 110 -4.51 12.53 21.16
CA ASN A 110 -3.28 12.96 21.84
C ASN A 110 -2.00 12.32 21.25
N LEU A 111 -2.08 11.74 20.05
CA LEU A 111 -0.98 10.99 19.43
C LEU A 111 -0.28 11.87 18.38
N SER A 112 1.05 11.82 18.39
CA SER A 112 1.84 12.39 17.31
C SER A 112 1.65 11.60 16.02
N PRO A 113 1.84 12.25 14.85
CA PRO A 113 1.93 11.58 13.56
C PRO A 113 2.83 10.34 13.52
N GLU A 114 4.00 10.41 14.15
CA GLU A 114 4.93 9.30 14.23
C GLU A 114 4.39 8.13 15.06
N GLU A 115 3.57 8.41 16.08
CA GLU A 115 2.88 7.40 16.86
C GLU A 115 1.75 6.76 16.05
N VAL A 116 0.96 7.54 15.32
CA VAL A 116 -0.07 7.03 14.41
C VAL A 116 0.57 6.11 13.35
N ASN A 117 1.63 6.57 12.69
CA ASN A 117 2.36 5.78 11.70
C ASN A 117 2.89 4.44 12.26
N LYS A 118 3.33 4.41 13.53
CA LYS A 118 3.76 3.17 14.20
C LYS A 118 2.60 2.24 14.50
N LEU A 119 1.39 2.75 14.75
CA LEU A 119 0.20 1.93 14.98
C LEU A 119 -0.28 1.23 13.70
N CYS A 120 0.04 1.75 12.52
CA CYS A 120 -0.34 1.15 11.25
C CYS A 120 0.54 -0.05 10.83
N TYR A 121 1.77 -0.12 11.33
CA TYR A 121 2.71 -1.18 10.97
C TYR A 121 2.25 -2.60 11.39
N PRO A 122 1.79 -2.86 12.64
CA PRO A 122 1.35 -4.19 13.05
C PRO A 122 0.19 -4.77 12.22
N PRO A 123 -0.89 -4.01 11.92
CA PRO A 123 -1.95 -4.47 11.00
C PRO A 123 -1.43 -4.82 9.60
N CYS A 124 -0.60 -3.97 8.98
CA CYS A 124 -0.02 -4.26 7.66
C CYS A 124 0.84 -5.53 7.67
N ARG A 125 1.60 -5.76 8.75
CA ARG A 125 2.38 -6.98 8.93
C ARG A 125 1.49 -8.22 9.04
N ALA A 126 0.43 -8.15 9.85
CA ALA A 126 -0.51 -9.24 10.01
C ALA A 126 -1.21 -9.58 8.69
N LEU A 127 -1.55 -8.56 7.89
CA LEU A 127 -2.11 -8.75 6.56
C LEU A 127 -1.09 -9.40 5.61
N ALA A 128 0.14 -8.89 5.55
CA ALA A 128 1.21 -9.43 4.70
C ALA A 128 1.44 -10.93 4.95
N GLU A 129 1.41 -11.38 6.20
CA GLU A 129 1.50 -12.81 6.55
C GLU A 129 0.34 -13.64 5.98
N LYS A 130 -0.89 -13.10 5.95
CA LYS A 130 -2.07 -13.79 5.41
C LYS A 130 -2.06 -13.86 3.88
N VAL A 131 -1.63 -12.80 3.23
CA VAL A 131 -1.72 -12.65 1.77
C VAL A 131 -0.42 -13.02 1.06
N ASN A 132 0.60 -13.48 1.80
CA ASN A 132 1.94 -13.73 1.27
C ASN A 132 2.53 -12.47 0.60
N GLY A 133 2.31 -11.33 1.26
CA GLY A 133 2.73 -10.02 0.79
C GLY A 133 4.02 -9.53 1.45
N VAL A 134 4.43 -8.34 1.04
CA VAL A 134 5.57 -7.60 1.57
C VAL A 134 5.07 -6.29 2.16
N VAL A 135 5.50 -5.94 3.36
CA VAL A 135 5.06 -4.70 4.02
C VAL A 135 5.84 -3.52 3.45
N TYR A 136 5.13 -2.52 2.94
CA TYR A 136 5.68 -1.20 2.68
C TYR A 136 5.38 -0.28 3.86
N TRP A 137 6.43 0.26 4.47
CA TRP A 137 6.33 1.17 5.60
C TRP A 137 7.62 1.97 5.76
N SER A 138 7.50 3.22 6.17
CA SER A 138 8.62 4.12 6.45
C SER A 138 8.51 4.71 7.84
N GLU A 139 9.62 4.76 8.59
CA GLU A 139 9.69 5.44 9.89
C GLU A 139 9.55 6.96 9.78
N LYS A 140 9.86 7.52 8.62
CA LYS A 140 9.85 8.95 8.35
C LYS A 140 8.74 9.29 7.36
N PRO A 141 8.24 10.54 7.37
CA PRO A 141 7.33 11.02 6.34
C PRO A 141 7.89 10.71 4.97
N THR A 142 7.02 10.22 4.09
CA THR A 142 7.34 10.08 2.66
C THR A 142 7.30 11.43 1.96
N ASP A 143 6.52 12.37 2.49
CA ASP A 143 6.43 13.74 1.96
C ASP A 143 6.04 14.76 3.04
N LYS A 144 6.13 16.06 2.69
CA LYS A 144 5.73 17.18 3.54
C LYS A 144 5.17 18.35 2.72
N TYR A 145 4.10 18.97 3.20
CA TYR A 145 3.56 20.20 2.62
C TYR A 145 3.20 21.23 3.69
N SER A 146 2.90 22.47 3.29
CA SER A 146 2.48 23.53 4.21
C SER A 146 1.00 23.84 4.06
N HIS A 147 0.25 23.82 5.16
CA HIS A 147 -1.17 24.20 5.20
C HIS A 147 -1.43 25.12 6.40
N ASN A 148 -2.08 26.27 6.17
CA ASN A 148 -2.37 27.27 7.20
C ASN A 148 -1.17 27.66 8.10
N GLY A 149 0.04 27.68 7.52
CA GLY A 149 1.27 28.03 8.25
C GLY A 149 1.85 26.90 9.11
N LYS A 150 1.30 25.69 9.04
CA LYS A 150 1.84 24.47 9.66
C LYS A 150 2.46 23.55 8.61
N GLU A 151 3.52 22.85 9.01
CA GLU A 151 4.09 21.75 8.23
C GLU A 151 3.25 20.51 8.46
N ILE A 152 2.69 19.95 7.40
CA ILE A 152 1.95 18.69 7.37
C ILE A 152 2.90 17.61 6.85
N HIS A 153 2.91 16.46 7.50
CA HIS A 153 3.67 15.30 7.05
C HIS A 153 2.74 14.29 6.39
N VAL A 154 3.22 13.60 5.38
CA VAL A 154 2.48 12.54 4.69
C VAL A 154 3.21 11.23 4.91
N TYR A 155 2.47 10.19 5.26
CA TYR A 155 2.99 8.84 5.41
C TYR A 155 2.22 7.91 4.48
N CYS A 156 2.98 7.11 3.73
CA CYS A 156 2.46 6.01 2.94
C CYS A 156 2.86 4.67 3.58
N TYR A 157 1.90 3.78 3.74
CA TYR A 157 2.14 2.41 4.16
C TYR A 157 1.18 1.45 3.45
N GLY A 158 1.48 0.16 3.49
CA GLY A 158 0.63 -0.81 2.83
C GLY A 158 1.26 -2.19 2.69
N VAL A 159 0.64 -3.01 1.83
CA VAL A 159 1.08 -4.37 1.54
C VAL A 159 1.18 -4.57 0.03
N MET A 160 2.36 -4.94 -0.43
CA MET A 160 2.61 -5.34 -1.82
C MET A 160 2.34 -6.84 -1.96
N VAL A 161 1.34 -7.20 -2.77
CA VAL A 161 0.95 -8.59 -3.03
C VAL A 161 1.43 -8.98 -4.43
N PRO A 162 2.26 -10.04 -4.58
CA PRO A 162 2.73 -10.48 -5.88
C PRO A 162 1.57 -10.88 -6.82
N PHE A 163 1.54 -10.32 -8.03
CA PHE A 163 0.46 -10.64 -9.00
C PHE A 163 0.45 -12.11 -9.41
N ASP A 164 1.61 -12.77 -9.46
CA ASP A 164 1.72 -14.19 -9.81
C ASP A 164 1.04 -15.12 -8.79
N ALA A 165 0.94 -14.69 -7.54
CA ALA A 165 0.19 -15.37 -6.49
C ALA A 165 -1.30 -14.95 -6.53
N LEU A 166 -1.57 -13.66 -6.74
CA LEU A 166 -2.92 -13.11 -6.70
C LEU A 166 -3.80 -13.61 -7.85
N THR A 167 -3.32 -13.58 -9.09
CA THR A 167 -4.04 -14.01 -10.31
C THR A 167 -4.36 -15.52 -10.35
N LYS A 168 -3.66 -16.32 -9.55
CA LYS A 168 -3.96 -17.75 -9.36
C LYS A 168 -5.15 -17.98 -8.43
N ARG A 169 -5.45 -17.03 -7.55
CA ARG A 169 -6.45 -17.14 -6.49
C ARG A 169 -7.75 -16.41 -6.82
N HIS A 170 -7.63 -15.25 -7.48
CA HIS A 170 -8.75 -14.38 -7.79
C HIS A 170 -8.78 -14.05 -9.27
N LYS A 171 -9.98 -13.78 -9.78
CA LYS A 171 -10.22 -13.34 -11.16
C LYS A 171 -10.73 -11.91 -11.23
N THR A 172 -11.28 -11.39 -10.13
CA THR A 172 -11.82 -10.02 -10.07
C THR A 172 -11.41 -9.32 -8.79
N VAL A 173 -11.33 -8.00 -8.84
CA VAL A 173 -11.09 -7.13 -7.68
C VAL A 173 -12.16 -7.32 -6.61
N SER A 174 -13.41 -7.63 -6.98
CA SER A 174 -14.48 -7.89 -6.00
C SER A 174 -14.24 -9.16 -5.19
N GLU A 175 -13.80 -10.25 -5.82
CA GLU A 175 -13.40 -11.48 -5.12
C GLU A 175 -12.21 -11.24 -4.19
N TRP A 176 -11.26 -10.45 -4.66
CA TRP A 176 -10.08 -10.10 -3.88
C TRP A 176 -10.43 -9.22 -2.67
N LYS A 177 -11.20 -8.17 -2.88
CA LYS A 177 -11.73 -7.29 -1.83
C LYS A 177 -12.53 -8.07 -0.78
N ALA A 178 -13.41 -8.97 -1.21
CA ALA A 178 -14.19 -9.80 -0.28
C ALA A 178 -13.30 -10.71 0.59
N GLU A 179 -12.17 -11.20 0.07
CA GLU A 179 -11.20 -11.93 0.89
C GLU A 179 -10.54 -11.01 1.92
N LEU A 180 -10.07 -9.83 1.50
CA LEU A 180 -9.42 -8.85 2.38
C LEU A 180 -10.34 -8.45 3.55
N GLU A 181 -11.59 -8.10 3.23
CA GLU A 181 -12.60 -7.69 4.22
C GLU A 181 -13.09 -8.85 5.10
N GLY A 182 -12.85 -10.08 4.68
CA GLY A 182 -13.11 -11.29 5.48
C GLY A 182 -12.06 -11.54 6.57
N PHE A 183 -10.94 -10.80 6.57
CA PHE A 183 -9.94 -10.91 7.62
C PHE A 183 -10.32 -10.15 8.88
N ILE A 184 -9.89 -10.67 10.03
CA ILE A 184 -9.84 -9.95 11.29
C ILE A 184 -8.38 -9.98 11.74
N LEU A 185 -7.75 -8.80 11.84
CA LEU A 185 -6.33 -8.64 12.14
C LEU A 185 -6.09 -8.37 13.63
#